data_AF-A0A351XAU7-F1
#
_entry.id   AF-A0A351XAU7-F1
#
_cell.length_a   1.000
_cell.length_b   1.000
_cell.length_c   1.000
_cell.angle_alpha   90.00
_cell.angle_beta   90.00
_cell.angle_gamma   90.00
#
_symmetry.space_group_name_H-M   'P 1'
#
loop_
_entity.id
_entity.type
_entity.pdbx_description
1 polymer ?
#
loop_
_entity_poly.entity_id
_entity_poly.type
_entity_poly.pdbx_seq_one_letter_code
_entity_poly.pdbx_strand_id
1 'polypeptide(L)'
;MPEFDIPGHSRAAIAAYNDLTCFERDLPVATHWGVKHDVLCVGKEKTMQFVYDVLDEFFDMFPDEYIHIGGDEVPKHRWDLCPNCQKKAKEVGVRNSDELQFWFMNTIKDYCTEHGKQVFMWSWDLPDSTLLDENLGFTLCGKDDKIGNRPFIDTSTDAYYIDLPYGYISLKDTSEHKIQHGNCLGIETPLWCEYVADMKKADIMMFPRLSASCETAWNGETNYIDINEKLNDYYKLLDKNNWAYAKPNMAVPSKLRGKLGVLWFEKRQLTWEGLHNIFDDKKIEKIANSGK
;
A
#
# COMPACT_ATOMS: atom_id res chain seq x y z
N MET A 1 -7.87 -8.22 8.07
CA MET A 1 -7.15 -8.89 6.98
C MET A 1 -5.67 -8.63 7.20
N PRO A 2 -4.85 -9.64 7.51
CA PRO A 2 -3.40 -9.48 7.58
C PRO A 2 -2.83 -9.16 6.19
N GLU A 3 -1.77 -8.36 6.16
CA GLU A 3 -1.04 -8.03 4.93
C GLU A 3 0.41 -8.55 5.01
N PHE A 4 0.82 -9.29 3.98
CA PHE A 4 2.21 -9.61 3.72
C PHE A 4 2.60 -9.02 2.35
N ASP A 5 3.16 -7.82 2.37
CA ASP A 5 3.42 -7.05 1.16
C ASP A 5 4.64 -7.55 0.39
N ILE A 6 4.39 -8.05 -0.83
CA ILE A 6 5.37 -8.67 -1.73
C ILE A 6 4.98 -8.43 -3.21
N PRO A 7 5.92 -8.47 -4.16
CA PRO A 7 7.37 -8.59 -3.97
C PRO A 7 8.06 -7.24 -3.71
N GLY A 8 7.32 -6.13 -3.86
CA GLY A 8 7.69 -4.79 -3.44
C GLY A 8 7.85 -4.69 -1.92
N HIS A 9 8.23 -3.51 -1.42
CA HIS A 9 8.24 -3.14 0.00
C HIS A 9 8.94 -4.11 0.99
N SER A 10 9.67 -5.10 0.48
CA SER A 10 10.24 -6.21 1.26
C SER A 10 11.61 -5.89 1.86
N ARG A 11 11.93 -4.61 2.05
CA ARG A 11 13.27 -4.17 2.47
C ARG A 11 13.67 -4.71 3.85
N ALA A 12 12.72 -4.83 4.77
CA ALA A 12 12.97 -5.41 6.08
C ALA A 12 13.37 -6.90 5.99
N ALA A 13 12.65 -7.69 5.17
CA ALA A 13 12.99 -9.08 4.92
C ALA A 13 14.36 -9.22 4.23
N ILE A 14 14.63 -8.42 3.20
CA ILE A 14 15.91 -8.41 2.49
C ILE A 14 17.09 -8.04 3.41
N ALA A 15 16.88 -7.14 4.38
CA ALA A 15 17.91 -6.79 5.36
C ALA A 15 18.26 -7.97 6.29
N ALA A 16 17.30 -8.84 6.60
CA ALA A 16 17.52 -10.04 7.39
C ALA A 16 18.06 -11.21 6.56
N TYR A 17 17.65 -11.30 5.29
CA TYR A 17 17.97 -12.37 4.35
C TYR A 17 18.43 -11.77 3.02
N ASN A 18 19.71 -11.37 2.99
CA ASN A 18 20.32 -10.65 1.87
C ASN A 18 20.29 -11.41 0.52
N ASP A 19 20.12 -12.74 0.55
CA ASP A 19 20.07 -13.56 -0.65
C ASP A 19 18.69 -13.60 -1.32
N LEU A 20 17.69 -12.94 -0.73
CA LEU A 20 16.37 -12.70 -1.34
C LEU A 20 16.39 -11.65 -2.46
N THR A 21 17.38 -10.75 -2.53
CA THR A 21 17.50 -9.76 -3.63
C THR A 21 18.10 -10.39 -4.90
N CYS A 22 17.90 -9.75 -6.06
CA CYS A 22 18.46 -10.18 -7.34
C CYS A 22 19.99 -10.25 -7.34
N PHE A 23 20.62 -9.30 -6.66
CA PHE A 23 22.07 -9.15 -6.58
C PHE A 23 22.43 -9.10 -5.10
N GLU A 24 23.02 -10.17 -4.57
CA GLU A 24 23.31 -10.29 -3.15
C GLU A 24 24.19 -9.14 -2.67
N ARG A 25 23.71 -8.42 -1.65
CA ARG A 25 24.42 -7.30 -1.05
C ARG A 25 23.85 -6.99 0.33
N ASP A 26 24.70 -6.45 1.19
CA ASP A 26 24.29 -6.00 2.52
C ASP A 26 23.49 -4.69 2.41
N LEU A 27 22.31 -4.71 3.00
CA LEU A 27 21.26 -3.71 2.81
C LEU A 27 20.62 -3.42 4.16
N PRO A 28 20.74 -2.20 4.71
CA PRO A 28 20.09 -1.89 5.98
C PRO A 28 18.58 -1.83 5.80
N VAL A 29 17.85 -2.02 6.90
CA VAL A 29 16.42 -1.68 7.00
C VAL A 29 16.24 -0.24 6.54
N ALA A 30 15.24 0.02 5.70
CA ALA A 30 14.94 1.37 5.27
C ALA A 30 14.43 2.20 6.45
N THR A 31 15.05 3.35 6.67
CA THR A 31 14.66 4.32 7.72
C THR A 31 14.16 5.64 7.14
N HIS A 32 13.85 5.66 5.83
CA HIS A 32 13.37 6.84 5.14
C HIS A 32 12.28 6.47 4.14
N TRP A 33 11.43 7.46 3.87
CA TRP A 33 10.30 7.37 2.95
C TRP A 33 10.73 6.96 1.53
N GLY A 34 9.76 6.38 0.81
CA GLY A 34 9.68 6.17 -0.64
C GLY A 34 10.07 4.77 -1.15
N VAL A 35 10.04 4.62 -2.48
CA VAL A 35 10.11 3.31 -3.15
C VAL A 35 11.54 2.81 -3.25
N LYS A 36 11.76 1.60 -2.71
CA LYS A 36 13.08 0.95 -2.72
C LYS A 36 13.20 0.04 -3.93
N HIS A 37 14.27 0.22 -4.70
CA HIS A 37 14.47 -0.51 -5.95
C HIS A 37 14.86 -1.99 -5.76
N ASP A 38 15.37 -2.38 -4.59
CA ASP A 38 15.52 -3.81 -4.26
C ASP A 38 14.19 -4.39 -3.82
N VAL A 39 13.63 -5.20 -4.70
CA VAL A 39 12.44 -6.03 -4.45
C VAL A 39 12.87 -7.50 -4.36
N LEU A 40 11.96 -8.37 -3.93
CA LEU A 40 12.22 -9.81 -3.90
C LEU A 40 12.62 -10.34 -5.30
N CYS A 41 13.63 -11.20 -5.35
CA CYS A 41 14.04 -11.86 -6.58
C CYS A 41 13.15 -13.06 -6.88
N VAL A 42 12.06 -12.80 -7.59
CA VAL A 42 11.06 -13.81 -7.97
C VAL A 42 11.60 -14.89 -8.93
N GLY A 43 12.79 -14.68 -9.50
CA GLY A 43 13.48 -15.68 -10.31
C GLY A 43 14.20 -16.78 -9.52
N LYS A 44 14.37 -16.63 -8.20
CA LYS A 44 15.05 -17.62 -7.35
C LYS A 44 14.02 -18.52 -6.65
N GLU A 45 14.26 -19.83 -6.69
CA GLU A 45 13.43 -20.82 -5.97
C GLU A 45 13.43 -20.56 -4.46
N LYS A 46 14.58 -20.19 -3.89
CA LYS A 46 14.68 -19.86 -2.46
C LYS A 46 13.76 -18.68 -2.06
N THR A 47 13.59 -17.69 -2.93
CA THR A 47 12.67 -16.58 -2.67
C THR A 47 11.23 -17.06 -2.62
N MET A 48 10.83 -17.93 -3.55
CA MET A 48 9.49 -18.54 -3.53
C MET A 48 9.28 -19.35 -2.26
N GLN A 49 10.26 -20.17 -1.87
CA GLN A 49 10.19 -20.95 -0.63
C GLN A 49 10.04 -20.05 0.60
N PHE A 50 10.83 -18.98 0.70
CA PHE A 50 10.71 -18.00 1.79
C PHE A 50 9.30 -17.41 1.86
N VAL A 51 8.71 -17.05 0.71
CA VAL A 51 7.35 -16.52 0.66
C VAL A 51 6.33 -17.55 1.14
N TYR A 52 6.42 -18.80 0.69
CA TYR A 52 5.52 -19.87 1.15
C TYR A 52 5.67 -20.16 2.64
N ASP A 53 6.90 -20.26 3.14
CA ASP A 53 7.17 -20.51 4.57
C ASP A 53 6.55 -19.40 5.45
N VAL A 54 6.65 -18.14 5.03
CA VAL A 54 6.03 -17.01 5.76
C VAL A 54 4.51 -17.06 5.67
N LEU A 55 3.96 -17.41 4.50
CA LEU A 55 2.52 -17.54 4.31
C LEU A 55 1.93 -18.66 5.17
N ASP A 56 2.61 -19.79 5.29
CA ASP A 56 2.18 -20.91 6.13
C ASP A 56 2.06 -20.46 7.60
N GLU A 57 3.06 -19.73 8.12
CA GLU A 57 3.02 -19.14 9.46
C GLU A 57 1.88 -18.10 9.61
N PHE A 58 1.59 -17.33 8.55
CA PHE A 58 0.45 -16.41 8.52
C PHE A 58 -0.88 -17.16 8.59
N PHE A 59 -1.03 -18.27 7.88
CA PHE A 59 -2.26 -19.05 7.85
C PHE A 59 -2.56 -19.67 9.23
N ASP A 60 -1.52 -20.13 9.93
CA ASP A 60 -1.61 -20.64 11.29
C ASP A 60 -2.00 -19.54 12.30
N MET A 61 -1.48 -18.32 12.11
CA MET A 61 -1.75 -17.19 13.01
C MET A 61 -3.09 -16.50 12.76
N PHE A 62 -3.51 -16.42 11.50
CA PHE A 62 -4.71 -15.71 11.05
C PHE A 62 -5.67 -16.67 10.35
N PRO A 63 -6.61 -17.29 11.09
CA PRO A 63 -7.53 -18.28 10.52
C PRO A 63 -8.60 -17.66 9.62
N ASP A 64 -8.74 -16.33 9.60
CA ASP A 64 -9.69 -15.60 8.75
C ASP A 64 -9.52 -15.93 7.27
N GLU A 65 -10.61 -15.82 6.51
CA GLU A 65 -10.67 -16.18 5.08
C GLU A 65 -9.92 -15.22 4.16
N TYR A 66 -9.47 -14.06 4.64
CA TYR A 66 -8.89 -13.01 3.80
C TYR A 66 -7.41 -12.77 4.09
N ILE A 67 -6.62 -12.58 3.05
CA ILE A 67 -5.22 -12.16 3.15
C ILE A 67 -4.92 -11.09 2.10
N HIS A 68 -4.12 -10.10 2.48
CA HIS A 68 -3.59 -9.09 1.56
C HIS A 68 -2.13 -9.43 1.22
N ILE A 69 -1.76 -9.37 -0.06
CA ILE A 69 -0.40 -9.69 -0.52
C ILE A 69 0.36 -8.46 -1.04
N GLY A 70 -0.18 -7.26 -0.78
CA GLY A 70 0.43 -5.98 -1.15
C GLY A 70 0.44 -5.79 -2.66
N GLY A 71 1.63 -5.82 -3.27
CA GLY A 71 1.78 -5.96 -4.73
C GLY A 71 1.90 -4.67 -5.51
N ASP A 72 1.94 -3.53 -4.84
CA ASP A 72 2.16 -2.21 -5.39
C ASP A 72 3.64 -1.83 -5.46
N GLU A 73 3.90 -0.75 -6.22
CA GLU A 73 5.19 -0.06 -6.36
C GLU A 73 6.39 -1.02 -6.46
N VAL A 74 6.41 -1.82 -7.52
CA VAL A 74 7.46 -2.83 -7.76
C VAL A 74 8.42 -2.36 -8.86
N PRO A 75 9.56 -1.72 -8.53
CA PRO A 75 10.57 -1.35 -9.53
C PRO A 75 11.13 -2.56 -10.29
N LYS A 76 10.92 -2.58 -11.60
CA LYS A 76 11.28 -3.71 -12.48
C LYS A 76 12.75 -3.79 -12.85
N HIS A 77 13.48 -2.68 -12.70
CA HIS A 77 14.84 -2.53 -13.19
C HIS A 77 15.82 -3.61 -12.67
N ARG A 78 15.65 -4.09 -11.42
CA ARG A 78 16.48 -5.20 -10.90
C ARG A 78 16.20 -6.52 -11.61
N TRP A 79 14.94 -6.81 -11.93
CA TRP A 79 14.55 -8.02 -12.65
C TRP A 79 14.99 -8.02 -14.10
N ASP A 80 14.98 -6.86 -14.76
CA ASP A 80 15.46 -6.69 -16.14
C ASP A 80 16.94 -7.06 -16.28
N LEU A 81 17.74 -6.78 -15.23
CA LEU A 81 19.16 -7.10 -15.19
C LEU A 81 19.46 -8.51 -14.65
N CYS A 82 18.55 -9.11 -13.89
CA CYS A 82 18.82 -10.33 -13.12
C CYS A 82 18.73 -11.60 -14.00
N PRO A 83 19.81 -12.40 -14.14
CA PRO A 83 19.77 -13.63 -14.93
C PRO A 83 18.72 -14.64 -14.47
N ASN A 84 18.48 -14.74 -13.15
CA ASN A 84 17.47 -15.64 -12.60
C ASN A 84 16.05 -15.19 -12.97
N CYS A 85 15.74 -13.89 -12.87
CA CYS A 85 14.43 -13.36 -13.28
C CYS A 85 14.22 -13.50 -14.78
N GLN A 86 15.25 -13.22 -15.59
CA GLN A 86 15.17 -13.39 -17.05
C GLN A 86 15.02 -14.86 -17.47
N LYS A 87 15.66 -15.80 -16.74
CA LYS A 87 15.45 -17.24 -16.93
C LYS A 87 14.03 -17.62 -16.56
N LYS A 88 13.55 -17.19 -15.40
CA LYS A 88 12.19 -17.48 -14.92
C LYS A 88 11.14 -16.94 -15.89
N ALA A 89 11.29 -15.72 -16.39
CA ALA A 89 10.39 -15.13 -17.38
C ALA A 89 10.25 -16.01 -18.63
N LYS A 90 11.36 -16.54 -19.15
CA LYS A 90 11.35 -17.49 -20.28
C LYS A 90 10.70 -18.83 -19.93
N GLU A 91 10.98 -19.36 -18.74
CA GLU A 91 10.40 -20.62 -18.26
C GLU A 91 8.88 -20.57 -18.17
N VAL A 92 8.33 -19.45 -17.68
CA VAL A 92 6.89 -19.27 -17.47
C VAL A 92 6.20 -18.60 -18.67
N GLY A 93 6.96 -18.27 -19.72
CA GLY A 93 6.44 -17.77 -20.99
C GLY A 93 5.95 -16.32 -20.98
N VAL A 94 6.45 -15.49 -20.06
CA VAL A 94 6.10 -14.06 -19.97
C VAL A 94 7.08 -13.16 -20.72
N ARG A 95 6.59 -12.02 -21.21
CA ARG A 95 7.31 -11.17 -22.17
C ARG A 95 8.26 -10.17 -21.52
N ASN A 96 7.94 -9.71 -20.31
CA ASN A 96 8.65 -8.64 -19.62
C ASN A 96 8.50 -8.76 -18.09
N SER A 97 9.14 -7.84 -17.37
CA SER A 97 9.14 -7.83 -15.91
C SER A 97 7.79 -7.45 -15.27
N ASP A 98 6.90 -6.75 -15.98
CA ASP A 98 5.53 -6.49 -15.50
C ASP A 98 4.71 -7.77 -15.52
N GLU A 99 4.78 -8.54 -16.60
CA GLU A 99 4.13 -9.85 -16.66
C GLU A 99 4.75 -10.87 -15.69
N LEU A 100 6.06 -10.73 -15.41
CA LEU A 100 6.70 -11.53 -14.37
C LEU A 100 6.15 -11.19 -12.97
N GLN A 101 5.81 -9.92 -12.69
CA GLN A 101 5.07 -9.56 -11.47
C GLN A 101 3.73 -10.27 -11.45
N PHE A 102 2.93 -10.17 -12.52
CA PHE A 102 1.59 -10.76 -12.55
C PHE A 102 1.63 -12.29 -12.41
N TRP A 103 2.59 -12.95 -13.05
CA TRP A 103 2.82 -14.38 -12.84
C TRP A 103 3.11 -14.70 -11.37
N PHE A 104 4.00 -13.94 -10.73
CA PHE A 104 4.33 -14.12 -9.32
C PHE A 104 3.10 -13.91 -8.44
N MET A 105 2.35 -12.82 -8.64
CA MET A 105 1.14 -12.52 -7.86
C MET A 105 0.07 -13.59 -8.03
N ASN A 106 -0.17 -14.08 -9.26
CA ASN A 106 -1.12 -15.18 -9.50
C ASN A 106 -0.66 -16.47 -8.83
N THR A 107 0.65 -16.78 -8.88
CA THR A 107 1.22 -17.96 -8.22
C THR A 107 1.02 -17.91 -6.71
N ILE A 108 1.25 -16.77 -6.08
CA ILE A 108 1.01 -16.59 -4.65
C ILE A 108 -0.49 -16.63 -4.34
N LYS A 109 -1.32 -16.01 -5.18
CA LYS A 109 -2.77 -16.08 -5.01
C LYS A 109 -3.26 -17.52 -5.03
N ASP A 110 -2.79 -18.34 -5.97
CA ASP A 110 -3.21 -19.73 -6.09
C ASP A 110 -2.78 -20.53 -4.85
N TYR A 111 -1.56 -20.31 -4.36
CA TYR A 111 -1.09 -20.90 -3.11
C TYR A 111 -1.98 -20.55 -1.92
N CYS A 112 -2.33 -19.26 -1.76
CA CYS A 112 -3.27 -18.80 -0.74
C CYS A 112 -4.67 -19.42 -0.90
N THR A 113 -5.15 -19.56 -2.13
CA THR A 113 -6.47 -20.14 -2.46
C THR A 113 -6.53 -21.62 -2.09
N GLU A 114 -5.45 -22.38 -2.34
CA GLU A 114 -5.32 -23.79 -1.93
C GLU A 114 -5.41 -23.96 -0.40
N HIS A 115 -5.04 -22.92 0.36
CA HIS A 115 -5.16 -22.85 1.81
C HIS A 115 -6.46 -22.17 2.28
N GLY A 116 -7.44 -22.02 1.39
CA GLY A 116 -8.76 -21.48 1.71
C GLY A 116 -8.78 -19.97 1.96
N LYS A 117 -7.78 -19.23 1.46
CA LYS A 117 -7.72 -17.77 1.58
C LYS A 117 -8.19 -17.08 0.28
N GLN A 118 -9.06 -16.10 0.43
CA GLN A 118 -9.40 -15.10 -0.57
C GLN A 118 -8.38 -13.96 -0.52
N VAL A 119 -7.78 -13.65 -1.68
CA VAL A 119 -6.62 -12.78 -1.76
C VAL A 119 -7.01 -11.38 -2.21
N PHE A 120 -6.44 -10.37 -1.56
CA PHE A 120 -6.51 -8.96 -1.96
C PHE A 120 -5.11 -8.41 -2.26
N MET A 121 -5.04 -7.42 -3.15
CA MET A 121 -3.82 -6.66 -3.46
C MET A 121 -4.13 -5.18 -3.67
N TRP A 122 -3.13 -4.31 -3.57
CA TRP A 122 -3.26 -2.91 -3.94
C TRP A 122 -3.44 -2.75 -5.45
N SER A 123 -4.34 -1.86 -5.88
CA SER A 123 -4.60 -1.60 -7.31
C SER A 123 -3.63 -0.60 -7.94
N TRP A 124 -2.44 -0.39 -7.37
CA TRP A 124 -1.53 0.68 -7.76
C TRP A 124 -0.35 0.18 -8.59
N ASP A 125 0.07 0.97 -9.59
CA ASP A 125 1.21 0.65 -10.48
C ASP A 125 1.05 -0.66 -11.29
N LEU A 126 -0.18 -0.95 -11.73
CA LEU A 126 -0.51 -2.15 -12.53
C LEU A 126 -0.82 -1.75 -13.99
N PRO A 127 0.12 -1.91 -14.94
CA PRO A 127 -0.09 -1.45 -16.32
C PRO A 127 -1.24 -2.18 -17.05
N ASP A 128 -1.41 -3.48 -16.77
CA ASP A 128 -2.44 -4.34 -17.33
C ASP A 128 -2.94 -5.37 -16.30
N SER A 129 -3.80 -4.93 -15.39
CA SER A 129 -4.41 -5.78 -14.36
C SER A 129 -5.32 -6.89 -14.93
N THR A 130 -5.58 -6.93 -16.24
CA THR A 130 -6.32 -8.05 -16.87
C THR A 130 -5.53 -9.37 -16.88
N LEU A 131 -4.21 -9.30 -16.69
CA LEU A 131 -3.32 -10.46 -16.59
C LEU A 131 -3.33 -11.11 -15.20
N LEU A 132 -3.93 -10.45 -14.21
CA LEU A 132 -4.17 -11.02 -12.89
C LEU A 132 -5.43 -11.89 -12.88
N ASP A 133 -5.48 -12.88 -12.01
CA ASP A 133 -6.66 -13.74 -11.86
C ASP A 133 -7.94 -12.94 -11.53
N GLU A 134 -9.08 -13.34 -12.08
CA GLU A 134 -10.37 -12.65 -11.89
C GLU A 134 -10.99 -12.86 -10.50
N ASN A 135 -10.53 -13.85 -9.74
CA ASN A 135 -10.97 -14.07 -8.36
C ASN A 135 -10.12 -13.29 -7.35
N LEU A 136 -9.08 -12.58 -7.80
CA LEU A 136 -8.28 -11.73 -6.94
C LEU A 136 -9.04 -10.44 -6.62
N GLY A 137 -9.10 -10.05 -5.35
CA GLY A 137 -9.71 -8.81 -4.91
C GLY A 137 -8.75 -7.62 -4.90
N PHE A 138 -9.28 -6.40 -4.95
CA PHE A 138 -8.46 -5.18 -4.91
C PHE A 138 -8.74 -4.30 -3.71
N THR A 139 -7.69 -3.75 -3.11
CA THR A 139 -7.76 -2.52 -2.32
C THR A 139 -7.56 -1.36 -3.29
N LEU A 140 -8.66 -0.67 -3.60
CA LEU A 140 -8.77 0.24 -4.74
C LEU A 140 -8.35 1.66 -4.33
N CYS A 141 -7.13 2.07 -4.68
CA CYS A 141 -6.57 3.36 -4.28
C CYS A 141 -7.27 4.55 -4.97
N GLY A 142 -7.85 4.37 -6.15
CA GLY A 142 -8.38 5.48 -6.94
C GLY A 142 -9.60 5.08 -7.74
N LYS A 143 -9.77 5.70 -8.90
CA LYS A 143 -10.74 5.29 -9.91
C LYS A 143 -10.01 4.44 -10.94
N ASP A 144 -9.79 3.16 -10.63
CA ASP A 144 -9.22 2.22 -11.60
C ASP A 144 -10.36 1.55 -12.37
N ASP A 145 -10.43 1.81 -13.67
CA ASP A 145 -11.42 1.22 -14.57
C ASP A 145 -11.03 -0.18 -15.06
N LYS A 146 -9.84 -0.67 -14.72
CA LYS A 146 -9.30 -1.96 -15.20
C LYS A 146 -9.45 -3.12 -14.22
N ILE A 147 -10.05 -2.91 -13.04
CA ILE A 147 -10.27 -3.99 -12.07
C ILE A 147 -11.33 -5.02 -12.52
N GLY A 148 -12.11 -4.73 -13.57
CA GLY A 148 -13.14 -5.63 -14.09
C GLY A 148 -14.28 -5.82 -13.08
N ASN A 149 -14.79 -7.04 -12.93
CA ASN A 149 -15.85 -7.39 -11.97
C ASN A 149 -15.29 -7.96 -10.64
N ARG A 150 -14.00 -7.79 -10.38
CA ARG A 150 -13.33 -8.28 -9.18
C ARG A 150 -13.93 -7.63 -7.93
N PRO A 151 -14.00 -8.36 -6.80
CA PRO A 151 -14.39 -7.75 -5.53
C PRO A 151 -13.35 -6.70 -5.13
N PHE A 152 -13.78 -5.57 -4.60
CA PHE A 152 -12.84 -4.53 -4.19
C PHE A 152 -13.27 -3.78 -2.93
N ILE A 153 -12.30 -3.15 -2.29
CA ILE A 153 -12.46 -2.27 -1.13
C ILE A 153 -12.15 -0.84 -1.59
N ASP A 154 -13.12 0.06 -1.49
CA ASP A 154 -12.94 1.46 -1.89
C ASP A 154 -12.03 2.18 -0.91
N THR A 155 -10.81 2.45 -1.35
CA THR A 155 -9.73 3.04 -0.56
C THR A 155 -9.26 4.31 -1.24
N SER A 156 -10.21 5.14 -1.69
CA SER A 156 -9.92 6.32 -2.50
C SER A 156 -8.90 7.27 -1.87
N THR A 157 -7.84 7.59 -2.62
CA THR A 157 -6.82 8.60 -2.31
C THR A 157 -7.37 10.01 -2.26
N ASP A 158 -8.59 10.25 -2.73
CA ASP A 158 -9.25 11.55 -2.66
C ASP A 158 -9.95 11.76 -1.30
N ALA A 159 -10.16 10.69 -0.51
CA ALA A 159 -11.05 10.71 0.65
C ALA A 159 -10.51 9.99 1.90
N TYR A 160 -9.76 8.91 1.74
CA TYR A 160 -9.55 7.93 2.81
C TYR A 160 -8.09 7.77 3.26
N TYR A 161 -7.12 8.37 2.57
CA TYR A 161 -5.71 8.39 2.98
C TYR A 161 -5.47 9.38 4.13
N ILE A 162 -5.76 8.95 5.35
CA ILE A 162 -5.78 9.82 6.53
C ILE A 162 -4.39 10.12 7.10
N ASP A 163 -3.35 9.47 6.63
CA ASP A 163 -1.95 9.86 6.85
C ASP A 163 -1.59 11.22 6.22
N LEU A 164 -2.30 11.59 5.14
CA LEU A 164 -2.13 12.89 4.51
C LEU A 164 -2.68 14.00 5.42
N PRO A 165 -2.02 15.17 5.48
CA PRO A 165 -2.51 16.30 6.27
C PRO A 165 -3.90 16.73 5.78
N TYR A 166 -4.70 17.30 6.70
CA TYR A 166 -6.04 17.82 6.39
C TYR A 166 -6.12 18.89 5.29
N GLY A 167 -4.98 19.41 4.84
CA GLY A 167 -4.91 20.29 3.67
C GLY A 167 -4.99 19.55 2.33
N TYR A 168 -4.66 18.26 2.31
CA TYR A 168 -4.87 17.34 1.17
C TYR A 168 -6.27 16.76 1.22
N ILE A 169 -6.59 16.07 2.33
CA ILE A 169 -7.88 15.41 2.54
C ILE A 169 -8.44 15.91 3.86
N SER A 170 -9.39 16.83 3.78
CA SER A 170 -10.08 17.37 4.95
C SER A 170 -11.19 16.43 5.44
N LEU A 171 -11.73 16.71 6.63
CA LEU A 171 -12.96 16.04 7.11
C LEU A 171 -14.10 16.17 6.10
N LYS A 172 -14.17 17.32 5.42
CA LYS A 172 -15.19 17.58 4.42
C LYS A 172 -15.05 16.64 3.23
N ASP A 173 -13.83 16.49 2.69
CA ASP A 173 -13.55 15.62 1.55
C ASP A 173 -13.92 14.17 1.86
N THR A 174 -13.50 13.66 3.03
CA THR A 174 -13.89 12.32 3.50
C THR A 174 -15.41 12.17 3.66
N SER A 175 -16.10 13.18 4.19
CA SER A 175 -17.55 13.13 4.41
C SER A 175 -18.38 13.25 3.14
N GLU A 176 -17.84 13.84 2.08
CA GLU A 176 -18.56 14.06 0.82
C GLU A 176 -18.26 12.98 -0.23
N HIS A 177 -17.28 12.11 0.02
CA HIS A 177 -16.96 10.99 -0.85
C HIS A 177 -18.14 10.03 -0.98
N LYS A 178 -18.35 9.57 -2.21
CA LYS A 178 -19.39 8.60 -2.54
C LYS A 178 -18.71 7.27 -2.86
N ILE A 179 -19.12 6.23 -2.13
CA ILE A 179 -18.56 4.89 -2.29
C ILE A 179 -18.70 4.47 -3.74
N GLN A 180 -17.61 3.94 -4.28
CA GLN A 180 -17.61 3.39 -5.64
C GLN A 180 -18.60 2.21 -5.76
N HIS A 181 -19.38 2.18 -6.83
CA HIS A 181 -20.37 1.15 -7.08
C HIS A 181 -19.77 -0.07 -7.81
N GLY A 182 -20.53 -1.15 -7.94
CA GLY A 182 -20.09 -2.39 -8.59
C GLY A 182 -19.93 -3.51 -7.56
N ASN A 183 -18.86 -4.30 -7.67
CA ASN A 183 -18.52 -5.35 -6.72
C ASN A 183 -17.74 -4.81 -5.50
N CYS A 184 -18.14 -3.63 -5.02
CA CYS A 184 -17.54 -2.98 -3.85
C CYS A 184 -18.01 -3.70 -2.58
N LEU A 185 -17.07 -4.18 -1.78
CA LEU A 185 -17.34 -4.89 -0.52
C LEU A 185 -17.44 -3.93 0.68
N GLY A 186 -16.88 -2.73 0.57
CA GLY A 186 -16.81 -1.77 1.65
C GLY A 186 -15.77 -0.69 1.38
N ILE A 187 -15.38 0.02 2.44
CA ILE A 187 -14.36 1.07 2.39
C ILE A 187 -13.22 0.74 3.34
N GLU A 188 -12.03 1.25 3.04
CA GLU A 188 -10.90 1.27 3.95
C GLU A 188 -10.37 2.70 4.11
N THR A 189 -9.80 3.01 5.28
CA THR A 189 -9.24 4.34 5.59
C THR A 189 -7.82 4.16 6.14
N PRO A 190 -6.81 4.00 5.27
CA PRO A 190 -5.45 3.65 5.68
C PRO A 190 -4.75 4.82 6.39
N LEU A 191 -3.96 4.47 7.40
CA LEU A 191 -3.04 5.37 8.09
C LEU A 191 -1.60 4.88 7.86
N TRP A 192 -1.01 5.30 6.74
CA TRP A 192 0.43 5.16 6.53
C TRP A 192 1.24 5.92 7.58
N CYS A 193 2.40 5.36 7.95
CA CYS A 193 3.10 5.73 9.18
C CYS A 193 4.46 6.40 8.98
N GLU A 194 4.85 6.79 7.77
CA GLU A 194 6.18 7.36 7.49
C GLU A 194 6.41 8.68 8.24
N TYR A 195 5.34 9.42 8.51
CA TYR A 195 5.36 10.66 9.29
C TYR A 195 4.47 10.62 10.54
N VAL A 196 4.11 9.42 11.01
CA VAL A 196 3.28 9.17 12.19
C VAL A 196 4.12 8.42 13.22
N ALA A 197 4.92 9.17 13.98
CA ALA A 197 5.92 8.58 14.88
C ALA A 197 5.36 8.06 16.21
N ASP A 198 4.15 8.47 16.60
CA ASP A 198 3.54 8.10 17.88
C ASP A 198 2.01 8.09 17.81
N MET A 199 1.39 7.50 18.82
CA MET A 199 -0.07 7.38 18.93
C MET A 199 -0.78 8.73 18.99
N LYS A 200 -0.16 9.75 19.59
CA LYS A 200 -0.77 11.09 19.65
C LYS A 200 -0.86 11.70 18.25
N LYS A 201 0.15 11.49 17.41
CA LYS A 201 0.12 11.89 16.01
C LYS A 201 -0.89 11.06 15.24
N ALA A 202 -0.95 9.74 15.45
CA ALA A 202 -1.94 8.86 14.82
C ALA A 202 -3.36 9.35 15.11
N ASP A 203 -3.68 9.59 16.38
CA ASP A 203 -4.94 10.16 16.85
C ASP A 203 -5.33 11.47 16.14
N ILE A 204 -4.38 12.41 16.02
CA ILE A 204 -4.61 13.69 15.31
C ILE A 204 -4.93 13.46 13.84
N MET A 205 -4.26 12.50 13.19
CA MET A 205 -4.49 12.17 11.79
C MET A 205 -5.83 11.45 11.59
N MET A 206 -6.18 10.50 12.45
CA MET A 206 -7.44 9.75 12.37
C MET A 206 -8.65 10.63 12.68
N PHE A 207 -8.62 11.38 13.78
CA PHE A 207 -9.81 12.05 14.29
C PHE A 207 -9.86 13.54 13.90
N PRO A 208 -10.97 14.02 13.30
CA PRO A 208 -12.28 13.36 13.21
C PRO A 208 -12.59 12.61 11.88
N ARG A 209 -11.68 12.54 10.90
CA ARG A 209 -11.97 11.92 9.58
C ARG A 209 -12.53 10.50 9.67
N LEU A 210 -12.00 9.70 10.60
CA LEU A 210 -12.46 8.33 10.80
C LEU A 210 -13.96 8.24 11.10
N SER A 211 -14.56 9.21 11.80
CA SER A 211 -16.01 9.18 12.04
C SER A 211 -16.82 9.37 10.76
N ALA A 212 -16.32 10.17 9.81
CA ALA A 212 -16.96 10.35 8.51
C ALA A 212 -16.87 9.06 7.67
N SER A 213 -15.70 8.41 7.64
CA SER A 213 -15.56 7.10 7.02
C SER A 213 -16.51 6.07 7.64
N CYS A 214 -16.58 5.98 8.97
CA CYS A 214 -17.49 5.04 9.65
C CYS A 214 -18.97 5.32 9.32
N GLU A 215 -19.39 6.59 9.26
CA GLU A 215 -20.76 6.95 8.89
C GLU A 215 -21.06 6.53 7.44
N THR A 216 -20.15 6.79 6.50
CA THR A 216 -20.27 6.36 5.10
C THR A 216 -20.31 4.84 4.97
N ALA A 217 -19.41 4.12 5.67
CA ALA A 217 -19.37 2.65 5.65
C ALA A 217 -20.67 2.02 6.17
N TRP A 218 -21.27 2.62 7.21
CA TRP A 218 -22.44 2.07 7.87
C TRP A 218 -23.76 2.46 7.18
N ASN A 219 -23.90 3.72 6.78
CA ASN A 219 -25.13 4.25 6.19
C ASN A 219 -25.11 4.31 4.65
N GLY A 220 -23.99 3.95 4.02
CA GLY A 220 -23.77 4.01 2.57
C GLY A 220 -23.36 5.38 2.05
N GLU A 221 -23.78 6.46 2.72
CA GLU A 221 -23.33 7.81 2.43
C GLU A 221 -23.43 8.73 3.65
N THR A 222 -22.69 9.84 3.61
CA THR A 222 -22.87 10.97 4.53
C THR A 222 -22.63 12.29 3.79
N ASN A 223 -22.66 13.39 4.53
CA ASN A 223 -22.19 14.69 4.08
C ASN A 223 -21.64 15.50 5.26
N TYR A 224 -20.96 16.60 4.96
CA TYR A 224 -20.33 17.42 5.99
C TYR A 224 -21.32 18.04 6.98
N ILE A 225 -22.54 18.39 6.55
CA ILE A 225 -23.54 19.02 7.42
C ILE A 225 -23.90 18.04 8.55
N ASP A 226 -24.23 16.80 8.20
CA ASP A 226 -24.61 15.75 9.14
C ASP A 226 -23.48 15.43 10.12
N ILE A 227 -22.24 15.35 9.62
CA ILE A 227 -21.05 15.14 10.46
C ILE A 227 -20.83 16.32 11.41
N ASN A 228 -20.95 17.56 10.91
CA ASN A 228 -20.70 18.77 11.68
C ASN A 228 -21.70 18.95 12.83
N GLU A 229 -22.96 18.52 12.66
CA GLU A 229 -23.97 18.54 13.73
C GLU A 229 -23.59 17.62 14.90
N LYS A 230 -22.97 16.46 14.63
CA LYS A 230 -22.56 15.47 15.63
C LYS A 230 -21.16 15.73 16.20
N LEU A 231 -20.36 16.57 15.54
CA LEU A 231 -18.93 16.71 15.78
C LEU A 231 -18.59 17.18 17.21
N ASN A 232 -19.42 18.04 17.80
CA ASN A 232 -19.21 18.51 19.17
C ASN A 232 -19.32 17.38 20.19
N ASP A 233 -20.29 16.48 20.02
CA ASP A 233 -20.45 15.34 20.93
C ASP A 233 -19.38 14.29 20.69
N TYR A 234 -18.93 14.13 19.45
CA TYR A 234 -17.79 13.29 19.13
C TYR A 234 -16.50 13.78 19.81
N TYR A 235 -16.20 15.09 19.78
CA TYR A 235 -15.03 15.62 20.50
C TYR A 235 -15.12 15.41 22.02
N LYS A 236 -16.31 15.53 22.63
CA LYS A 236 -16.49 15.21 24.05
C LYS A 236 -16.16 13.75 24.36
N LEU A 237 -16.50 12.83 23.45
CA LEU A 237 -16.13 11.42 23.57
C LEU A 237 -14.61 11.24 23.50
N LEU A 238 -13.93 11.87 22.55
CA LEU A 238 -12.48 11.80 22.42
C LEU A 238 -11.77 12.39 23.65
N ASP A 239 -12.22 13.55 24.13
CA ASP A 239 -11.73 14.19 25.36
C ASP A 239 -11.89 13.25 26.57
N LYS A 240 -13.06 12.61 26.73
CA LYS A 240 -13.33 11.67 27.82
C LYS A 240 -12.38 10.46 27.82
N ASN A 241 -11.94 10.03 26.64
CA ASN A 241 -11.00 8.92 26.47
C ASN A 241 -9.53 9.36 26.46
N ASN A 242 -9.26 10.67 26.58
CA ASN A 242 -7.92 11.27 26.46
C ASN A 242 -7.25 10.96 25.11
N TRP A 243 -8.02 10.83 24.04
CA TRP A 243 -7.49 10.68 22.68
C TRP A 243 -7.24 12.05 22.07
N ALA A 244 -6.10 12.20 21.38
CA ALA A 244 -5.84 13.45 20.67
C ALA A 244 -6.73 13.56 19.42
N TYR A 245 -6.86 14.77 18.86
CA TYR A 245 -7.62 14.97 17.62
C TYR A 245 -7.24 16.29 16.96
N ALA A 246 -7.53 16.37 15.65
CA ALA A 246 -7.51 17.62 14.93
C ALA A 246 -8.68 18.51 15.35
N LYS A 247 -8.39 19.75 15.78
CA LYS A 247 -9.41 20.76 16.08
C LYS A 247 -10.22 21.14 14.82
N PRO A 248 -11.44 21.69 14.94
CA PRO A 248 -12.29 22.04 13.78
C PRO A 248 -11.58 22.82 12.67
N ASN A 249 -10.78 23.83 13.01
CA ASN A 249 -10.04 24.66 12.05
C ASN A 249 -8.84 23.95 11.39
N MET A 250 -8.43 22.80 11.92
CA MET A 250 -7.48 21.89 11.30
C MET A 250 -8.22 20.84 10.48
N ALA A 251 -9.30 20.29 11.01
CA ALA A 251 -10.12 19.26 10.36
C ALA A 251 -10.75 19.76 9.05
N VAL A 252 -11.16 21.03 9.01
CA VAL A 252 -11.62 21.73 7.80
C VAL A 252 -10.83 23.03 7.69
N PRO A 253 -9.63 22.99 7.10
CA PRO A 253 -8.77 24.17 7.04
C PRO A 253 -9.29 25.17 6.01
N SER A 254 -9.01 26.47 6.24
CA SER A 254 -9.19 27.47 5.18
C SER A 254 -8.25 27.18 4.01
N LYS A 255 -8.60 27.65 2.80
CA LYS A 255 -7.77 27.44 1.59
C LYS A 255 -6.30 27.79 1.78
N LEU A 256 -6.01 28.90 2.47
CA LEU A 256 -4.63 29.31 2.75
C LEU A 256 -3.93 28.35 3.71
N ARG A 257 -4.59 27.97 4.81
CA ARG A 257 -4.03 27.06 5.81
C ARG A 257 -3.82 25.66 5.23
N GLY A 258 -4.76 25.17 4.41
CA GLY A 258 -4.64 23.91 3.70
C GLY A 258 -3.42 23.90 2.78
N LYS A 259 -3.28 24.91 1.92
CA LYS A 259 -2.11 25.05 1.01
C LYS A 259 -0.78 25.12 1.76
N LEU A 260 -0.70 25.88 2.85
CA LEU A 260 0.52 25.95 3.66
C LEU A 260 0.82 24.61 4.34
N GLY A 261 -0.21 23.89 4.81
CA GLY A 261 -0.06 22.56 5.37
C GLY A 261 0.47 21.54 4.36
N VAL A 262 -0.06 21.57 3.14
CA VAL A 262 0.43 20.76 2.01
C VAL A 262 1.90 21.09 1.72
N LEU A 263 2.24 22.36 1.49
CA LEU A 263 3.63 22.77 1.22
C LEU A 263 4.60 22.35 2.33
N TRP A 264 4.16 22.41 3.59
CA TRP A 264 4.97 21.96 4.73
C TRP A 264 5.19 20.44 4.75
N PHE A 265 4.19 19.67 4.34
CA PHE A 265 4.29 18.23 4.18
C PHE A 265 5.22 17.88 3.01
N GLU A 266 5.00 18.46 1.84
CA GLU A 266 5.80 18.26 0.62
C GLU A 266 7.28 18.62 0.79
N LYS A 267 7.58 19.63 1.60
CA LYS A 267 8.97 19.98 1.94
C LYS A 267 9.76 18.76 2.49
N ARG A 268 9.08 17.80 3.12
CA ARG A 268 9.69 16.59 3.70
C ARG A 268 9.99 15.52 2.66
N GLN A 269 9.19 15.47 1.58
CA GLN A 269 9.41 14.55 0.45
C GLN A 269 10.61 14.95 -0.43
N LEU A 270 11.18 16.15 -0.24
CA LEU A 270 12.44 16.58 -0.87
C LEU A 270 13.69 15.83 -0.36
N THR A 271 13.52 14.61 0.16
CA THR A 271 14.61 13.69 0.45
C THR A 271 15.31 13.28 -0.85
N TRP A 272 16.63 13.16 -0.79
CA TRP A 272 17.52 12.81 -1.91
C TRP A 272 17.32 11.40 -2.49
N GLU A 273 16.15 10.78 -2.28
CA GLU A 273 15.87 9.41 -2.66
C GLU A 273 16.01 9.19 -4.17
N GLY A 274 15.46 10.07 -5.01
CA GLY A 274 15.65 9.95 -6.46
C GLY A 274 17.13 9.95 -6.85
N LEU A 275 17.96 10.75 -6.18
CA LEU A 275 19.40 10.76 -6.44
C LEU A 275 20.08 9.49 -5.87
N HIS A 276 19.67 9.02 -4.70
CA HIS A 276 20.13 7.77 -4.10
C HIS A 276 19.84 6.58 -5.03
N ASN A 277 18.62 6.48 -5.53
CA ASN A 277 18.18 5.44 -6.45
C ASN A 277 18.98 5.47 -7.75
N ILE A 278 19.24 6.65 -8.34
CA ILE A 278 20.10 6.77 -9.54
C ILE A 278 21.51 6.21 -9.31
N PHE A 279 22.13 6.52 -8.17
CA PHE A 279 23.47 6.00 -7.86
C PHE A 279 23.46 4.51 -7.57
N ASP A 280 22.42 4.05 -6.89
CA ASP A 280 22.24 2.65 -6.54
C ASP A 280 21.98 1.78 -7.78
N ASP A 281 21.16 2.27 -8.72
CA ASP A 281 20.91 1.65 -10.03
C ASP A 281 22.20 1.47 -10.81
N LYS A 282 23.01 2.51 -10.94
CA LYS A 282 24.32 2.42 -11.60
C LYS A 282 25.26 1.42 -10.94
N LYS A 283 25.21 1.29 -9.61
CA LYS A 283 26.00 0.28 -8.88
C LYS A 283 25.56 -1.13 -9.27
N ILE A 284 24.26 -1.35 -9.38
CA ILE A 284 23.70 -2.66 -9.75
C ILE A 284 23.94 -3.00 -11.21
N GLU A 285 23.78 -2.04 -12.13
CA GLU A 285 24.16 -2.22 -13.54
C GLU A 285 25.63 -2.67 -13.66
N LYS A 286 26.53 -2.10 -12.86
CA LYS A 286 27.94 -2.50 -12.84
C LYS A 286 28.13 -3.92 -12.31
N ILE A 287 27.38 -4.33 -11.28
CA ILE A 287 27.42 -5.70 -10.74
C ILE A 287 26.93 -6.68 -11.81
N ALA A 288 25.76 -6.42 -12.40
CA ALA A 288 25.17 -7.25 -13.46
C ALA A 288 26.12 -7.44 -14.65
N ASN A 289 26.76 -6.36 -15.11
CA ASN A 289 27.73 -6.41 -16.21
C ASN A 289 29.04 -7.14 -15.85
N SER A 290 29.34 -7.31 -14.56
CA SER A 290 30.55 -8.01 -14.12
C SER A 290 30.42 -9.53 -14.08
N GLY A 291 29.21 -10.07 -14.34
CA GLY A 291 28.94 -11.51 -14.29
C GLY A 291 29.02 -12.12 -12.89
N LYS A 292 29.00 -11.27 -11.85
CA LYS A 292 28.82 -11.64 -10.44
C LYS A 292 27.36 -11.50 -10.07
#